data_AF-A0A0F9XYH4-F1
#
_entry.id   AF-A0A0F9XYH4-F1
#
_cell.length_a   1.000
_cell.length_b   1.000
_cell.length_c   1.000
_cell.angle_alpha   90.00
_cell.angle_beta   90.00
_cell.angle_gamma   90.00
#
_symmetry.space_group_name_H-M   'P 1'
#
loop_
_entity.id
_entity.type
_entity.pdbx_description
1 polymer ?
#
loop_
_entity_poly.entity_id
_entity_poly.type
_entity_poly.pdbx_seq_one_letter_code
_entity_poly.pdbx_strand_id
1 'polypeptide(L)'
;MKNIKKIFLISSSCGLLFLFGCNKKTKQVETNLKPEPKNTQIKINTPKNDKAVFKRQNGHFVPIEEYDKLQSKKELITIFVHGTVLPYPSATNTIKTLKGDKNSPIKHENFWHKYINNLRFEGLYRFQPIQDLGLQKIDLENKNKLTDYQECSQKIANVFLSVYKKNNKAYKNYIYYTFGWSGRLDKERRLESGMQFYDQLVKVVKKIRKRNKDGLDPDVQIFAHSHGGNVALNLAAAEAKNRKNLKIKDLVLLGTPVQTETKGLISSGVFSKVYSFYSKGDDVQIIDFVSTQKHHSRRTFRKVGEQVELPKKLVQVQVKCDKLKPRHSELWITKTRANLMYRDRLSIAPYPVSFYVPDIINLIEKYFKNSNSLKVNIRKGEKNLKNITIKDFDDRNKKTYNLKMPF
;
A
#
# COMPACT_ATOMS: atom_id res chain seq x y z
N MET A 1 -41.94 19.51 -54.41
CA MET A 1 -42.09 20.12 -53.07
C MET A 1 -40.69 20.51 -52.58
N LYS A 2 -40.17 21.69 -52.92
CA LYS A 2 -40.10 22.95 -52.11
C LYS A 2 -39.57 22.70 -50.67
N ASN A 3 -38.29 22.98 -50.38
CA ASN A 3 -37.62 24.26 -50.04
C ASN A 3 -37.82 24.76 -48.59
N ILE A 4 -36.73 24.78 -47.81
CA ILE A 4 -36.38 25.67 -46.66
C ILE A 4 -34.82 25.62 -46.59
N LYS A 5 -33.94 26.56 -47.01
CA LYS A 5 -33.64 27.99 -46.69
C LYS A 5 -33.56 28.28 -45.17
N LYS A 6 -32.58 28.94 -44.54
CA LYS A 6 -31.40 29.75 -44.92
C LYS A 6 -30.64 30.11 -43.61
N ILE A 7 -29.30 30.24 -43.69
CA ILE A 7 -28.43 31.35 -43.25
C ILE A 7 -28.56 31.96 -41.82
N PHE A 8 -27.42 32.01 -41.10
CA PHE A 8 -26.86 33.27 -40.59
C PHE A 8 -25.32 33.25 -40.60
N LEU A 9 -24.77 34.33 -41.14
CA LEU A 9 -23.36 34.66 -41.30
C LEU A 9 -23.23 36.05 -40.66
N ILE A 10 -22.30 36.25 -39.72
CA ILE A 10 -21.83 37.58 -39.34
C ILE A 10 -20.30 37.56 -39.33
N SER A 11 -19.77 38.42 -40.18
CA SER A 11 -18.38 38.80 -40.40
C SER A 11 -17.95 39.97 -39.50
N SER A 12 -16.65 40.09 -39.23
CA SER A 12 -15.81 41.31 -39.29
C SER A 12 -14.53 41.03 -38.48
N SER A 13 -13.30 40.95 -39.04
CA SER A 13 -12.45 41.86 -39.83
C SER A 13 -11.48 42.71 -38.98
N CYS A 14 -10.24 42.84 -39.50
CA CYS A 14 -9.10 43.69 -39.09
C CYS A 14 -8.15 43.13 -37.98
N GLY A 15 -6.82 43.07 -38.16
CA GLY A 15 -5.97 43.57 -39.24
C GLY A 15 -4.51 43.08 -39.20
N LEU A 16 -3.88 43.14 -40.37
CA LEU A 16 -2.43 43.30 -40.67
C LEU A 16 -1.92 44.61 -40.00
N LEU A 17 -0.66 44.93 -39.71
CA LEU A 17 0.70 44.54 -40.12
C LEU A 17 1.67 45.20 -39.09
N PHE A 18 2.86 44.67 -38.81
CA PHE A 18 4.12 45.44 -38.74
C PHE A 18 5.32 44.51 -38.53
N LEU A 19 6.21 44.49 -39.52
CA LEU A 19 7.60 44.06 -39.43
C LEU A 19 8.42 45.20 -38.83
N PHE A 20 9.25 44.93 -37.82
CA PHE A 20 10.59 45.50 -37.66
C PHE A 20 11.40 44.59 -36.73
N GLY A 21 12.58 44.17 -37.21
CA GLY A 21 13.52 43.39 -36.42
C GLY A 21 14.28 44.25 -35.41
N CYS A 22 14.71 43.64 -34.31
CA CYS A 22 15.98 44.00 -33.70
C CYS A 22 16.52 42.84 -32.87
N ASN A 23 17.80 42.56 -33.11
CA ASN A 23 18.58 41.43 -32.66
C ASN A 23 19.21 41.80 -31.30
N LYS A 24 18.87 41.11 -30.20
CA LYS A 24 19.68 41.12 -28.96
C LYS A 24 19.58 39.77 -28.26
N LYS A 25 20.67 39.01 -28.37
CA LYS A 25 20.94 37.79 -27.60
C LYS A 25 21.11 38.15 -26.11
N THR A 26 20.14 37.84 -25.28
CA THR A 26 20.32 37.70 -23.83
C THR A 26 20.61 36.24 -23.52
N LYS A 27 21.85 35.92 -23.15
CA LYS A 27 22.22 34.65 -22.52
C LYS A 27 21.53 34.60 -21.14
N GLN A 28 20.43 33.86 -21.03
CA GLN A 28 19.96 33.37 -19.74
C GLN A 28 20.90 32.24 -19.31
N VAL A 29 21.61 32.48 -18.21
CA VAL A 29 22.33 31.43 -17.48
C VAL A 29 21.27 30.61 -16.75
N GLU A 30 20.84 29.50 -17.35
CA GLU A 30 20.11 28.46 -16.63
C GLU A 30 21.05 27.81 -15.63
N THR A 31 20.96 28.21 -14.36
CA THR A 31 21.55 27.46 -13.25
C THR A 31 20.74 26.18 -13.07
N ASN A 32 21.16 25.13 -13.78
CA ASN A 32 20.73 23.75 -13.58
C ASN A 32 21.22 23.24 -12.21
N LEU A 33 20.62 23.74 -11.13
CA LEU A 33 20.74 23.14 -9.81
C LEU A 33 19.88 21.88 -9.80
N LYS A 34 20.54 20.74 -10.07
CA LYS A 34 19.96 19.41 -9.88
C LYS A 34 19.35 19.33 -8.47
N PRO A 35 18.09 18.87 -8.31
CA PRO A 35 17.52 18.70 -6.98
C PRO A 35 18.31 17.64 -6.21
N GLU A 36 18.98 18.08 -5.14
CA GLU A 36 19.73 17.19 -4.25
C GLU A 36 18.83 16.13 -3.60
N PRO A 37 19.36 14.92 -3.35
CA PRO A 37 18.58 13.83 -2.76
C PRO A 37 18.07 14.17 -1.35
N LYS A 38 16.79 13.86 -1.08
CA LYS A 38 16.08 14.20 0.17
C LYS A 38 16.52 13.42 1.42
N ASN A 39 17.50 12.51 1.31
CA ASN A 39 17.94 11.63 2.39
C ASN A 39 19.47 11.57 2.54
N THR A 40 20.15 12.70 2.38
CA THR A 40 21.60 12.81 2.63
C THR A 40 21.85 12.88 4.14
N GLN A 41 22.65 11.94 4.67
CA GLN A 41 23.28 12.10 5.97
C GLN A 41 24.58 12.87 5.76
N ILE A 42 24.70 14.03 6.40
CA ILE A 42 25.93 14.81 6.38
C ILE A 42 26.64 14.56 7.71
N LYS A 43 27.90 14.15 7.63
CA LYS A 43 28.80 14.13 8.79
C LYS A 43 29.55 15.44 8.77
N ILE A 44 29.35 16.26 9.80
CA ILE A 44 30.08 17.51 9.98
C ILE A 44 31.09 17.26 11.10
N ASN A 45 32.36 17.49 10.84
CA ASN A 45 33.37 17.46 11.90
C ASN A 45 33.16 18.69 12.77
N THR A 46 32.75 18.49 14.01
CA THR A 46 32.67 19.58 14.99
C THR A 46 34.00 19.70 15.73
N PRO A 47 34.38 20.89 16.22
CA PRO A 47 35.66 21.12 16.91
C PRO A 47 35.88 20.25 18.17
N LYS A 48 34.84 19.57 18.66
CA LYS A 48 34.88 18.70 19.85
C LYS A 48 35.07 17.21 19.54
N ASN A 49 35.47 16.81 18.34
CA ASN A 49 35.66 15.40 17.92
C ASN A 49 34.40 14.50 17.98
N ASP A 50 33.25 15.02 18.38
CA ASP A 50 31.98 14.30 18.27
C ASP A 50 31.43 14.43 16.84
N LYS A 51 31.40 13.30 16.13
CA LYS A 51 30.79 13.18 14.80
C LYS A 51 29.27 13.26 14.94
N ALA A 52 28.72 14.47 15.02
CA ALA A 52 27.29 14.69 14.94
C ALA A 52 26.78 14.27 13.54
N VAL A 53 25.84 13.33 13.52
CA VAL A 53 25.19 12.88 12.29
C VAL A 53 23.86 13.60 12.17
N PHE A 54 23.62 14.25 11.04
CA PHE A 54 22.38 14.98 10.78
C PHE A 54 21.48 14.22 9.79
N LYS A 55 20.17 14.45 9.90
CA LYS A 55 19.16 13.94 8.97
C LYS A 55 18.28 15.08 8.47
N ARG A 56 17.94 15.08 7.18
CA ARG A 56 17.08 16.11 6.58
C ARG A 56 15.61 15.83 6.89
N GLN A 57 14.90 16.81 7.43
CA GLN A 57 13.45 16.77 7.70
C GLN A 57 12.82 18.12 7.31
N ASN A 58 11.77 18.08 6.48
CA ASN A 58 11.07 19.28 5.97
C ASN A 58 12.00 20.37 5.40
N GLY A 59 13.13 19.97 4.80
CA GLY A 59 14.10 20.90 4.21
C GLY A 59 15.28 21.26 5.13
N HIS A 60 15.18 21.04 6.44
CA HIS A 60 16.22 21.39 7.43
C HIS A 60 17.03 20.16 7.87
N PHE A 61 18.29 20.34 8.29
CA PHE A 61 19.11 19.30 8.90
C PHE A 61 18.90 19.30 10.41
N VAL A 62 18.49 18.15 10.96
CA VAL A 62 18.23 17.94 12.38
C VAL A 62 19.23 16.89 12.89
N PRO A 63 19.88 17.09 14.06
CA PRO A 63 20.71 16.06 14.68
C PRO A 63 19.95 14.73 14.81
N ILE A 64 20.62 13.58 14.59
CA ILE A 64 19.98 12.26 14.68
C ILE A 64 19.30 12.04 16.03
N GLU A 65 19.92 12.47 17.12
CA GLU A 65 19.36 12.33 18.47
C GLU A 65 18.05 13.12 18.63
N GLU A 66 17.99 14.32 18.07
CA GLU A 66 16.78 15.15 18.08
C GLU A 66 15.72 14.56 17.15
N TYR A 67 16.12 14.05 15.98
CA TYR A 67 15.23 13.33 15.08
C TYR A 67 14.61 12.10 15.77
N ASP A 68 15.41 11.28 16.45
CA ASP A 68 14.94 10.09 17.16
C ASP A 68 14.03 10.47 18.34
N LYS A 69 14.34 11.56 19.07
CA LYS A 69 13.44 12.13 20.09
C LYS A 69 12.11 12.59 19.47
N LEU A 70 12.13 13.26 18.32
CA LEU A 70 10.90 13.68 17.63
C LEU A 70 10.08 12.50 17.14
N GLN A 71 10.73 11.47 16.59
CA GLN A 71 10.06 10.24 16.20
C GLN A 71 9.41 9.58 17.42
N SER A 72 10.11 9.47 18.55
CA SER A 72 9.55 8.86 19.77
C SER A 72 8.29 9.54 20.30
N LYS A 73 7.98 10.76 19.85
CA LYS A 73 6.73 11.47 20.14
C LYS A 73 5.61 11.17 19.15
N LYS A 74 5.94 10.76 17.92
CA LYS A 74 4.97 10.44 16.87
C LYS A 74 4.26 9.12 17.15
N GLU A 75 3.09 9.00 16.55
CA GLU A 75 2.32 7.76 16.52
C GLU A 75 2.37 7.14 15.13
N LEU A 76 2.27 5.82 15.06
CA LEU A 76 2.23 5.07 13.81
C LEU A 76 0.85 4.44 13.61
N ILE A 77 0.17 4.82 12.53
CA ILE A 77 -1.08 4.21 12.09
C ILE A 77 -0.77 3.16 11.04
N THR A 78 -1.17 1.92 11.29
CA THR A 78 -1.05 0.79 10.35
C THR A 78 -2.44 0.39 9.88
N ILE A 79 -2.68 0.39 8.57
CA ILE A 79 -3.98 0.06 8.00
C ILE A 79 -3.85 -1.15 7.08
N PHE A 80 -4.64 -2.18 7.34
CA PHE A 80 -4.74 -3.35 6.48
C PHE A 80 -5.92 -3.23 5.53
N VAL A 81 -5.67 -3.41 4.22
CA VAL A 81 -6.70 -3.35 3.18
C VAL A 81 -6.75 -4.70 2.48
N HIS A 82 -7.86 -5.42 2.67
CA HIS A 82 -8.03 -6.75 2.09
C HIS A 82 -8.22 -6.71 0.57
N GLY A 83 -7.95 -7.85 -0.08
CA GLY A 83 -8.20 -8.05 -1.50
C GLY A 83 -9.68 -8.16 -1.86
N THR A 84 -9.96 -8.50 -3.12
CA THR A 84 -11.32 -8.81 -3.54
C THR A 84 -11.87 -10.00 -2.76
N VAL A 85 -13.13 -9.87 -2.35
CA VAL A 85 -13.94 -10.98 -1.86
C VAL A 85 -14.66 -11.54 -3.08
N LEU A 86 -13.99 -12.41 -3.84
CA LEU A 86 -14.55 -12.92 -5.08
C LEU A 86 -15.77 -13.79 -4.75
N PRO A 87 -16.95 -13.49 -5.31
CA PRO A 87 -18.10 -14.34 -5.27
C PRO A 87 -17.91 -15.48 -6.26
N TYR A 88 -17.07 -16.47 -5.94
CA TYR A 88 -17.35 -17.77 -6.54
C TYR A 88 -18.57 -18.29 -5.78
N PRO A 89 -19.75 -18.44 -6.41
CA PRO A 89 -20.92 -18.99 -5.76
C PRO A 89 -20.58 -20.39 -5.27
N SER A 90 -20.11 -20.53 -4.04
CA SER A 90 -20.11 -21.83 -3.41
C SER A 90 -21.58 -22.18 -3.22
N ALA A 91 -21.97 -23.37 -3.65
CA ALA A 91 -23.35 -23.84 -3.50
C ALA A 91 -23.81 -23.68 -2.03
N THR A 92 -22.90 -23.92 -1.09
CA THR A 92 -23.14 -23.75 0.35
C THR A 92 -23.47 -22.31 0.76
N ASN A 93 -22.71 -21.31 0.32
CA ASN A 93 -22.97 -19.91 0.66
C ASN A 93 -24.20 -19.36 -0.06
N THR A 94 -24.44 -19.81 -1.29
CA THR A 94 -25.64 -19.46 -2.06
C THR A 94 -26.90 -20.00 -1.37
N ILE A 95 -26.89 -21.29 -0.98
CA ILE A 95 -27.98 -21.93 -0.25
C ILE A 95 -28.20 -21.27 1.11
N LYS A 96 -27.14 -20.96 1.87
CA LYS A 96 -27.25 -20.24 3.16
C LYS A 96 -27.85 -18.84 3.00
N THR A 97 -27.42 -18.09 1.99
CA THR A 97 -27.99 -16.76 1.73
C THR A 97 -29.46 -16.86 1.36
N LEU A 98 -29.83 -17.79 0.46
CA LEU A 98 -31.20 -18.05 0.01
C LEU A 98 -32.13 -18.59 1.10
N LYS A 99 -31.63 -19.44 2.00
CA LYS A 99 -32.43 -20.02 3.10
C LYS A 99 -32.92 -18.98 4.12
N GLY A 100 -32.38 -17.75 4.07
CA GLY A 100 -32.82 -16.66 4.93
C GLY A 100 -32.46 -16.91 6.40
N ASP A 101 -31.96 -15.90 7.09
CA ASP A 101 -32.05 -15.94 8.54
C ASP A 101 -33.36 -15.22 8.85
N LYS A 102 -34.41 -15.98 9.20
CA LYS A 102 -35.73 -15.41 9.51
C LYS A 102 -35.66 -14.44 10.72
N ASN A 103 -34.57 -14.49 11.49
CA ASN A 103 -34.32 -13.66 12.66
C ASN A 103 -33.31 -12.53 12.42
N SER A 104 -32.85 -12.32 11.18
CA SER A 104 -31.95 -11.20 10.90
C SER A 104 -32.71 -9.88 11.07
N PRO A 105 -32.26 -8.97 11.94
CA PRO A 105 -32.94 -7.70 12.20
C PRO A 105 -32.87 -6.72 11.01
N ILE A 106 -32.21 -7.07 9.91
CA ILE A 106 -31.96 -6.19 8.77
C ILE A 106 -32.74 -6.71 7.55
N LYS A 107 -34.05 -6.45 7.51
CA LYS A 107 -34.99 -6.91 6.46
C LYS A 107 -34.75 -6.32 5.05
N HIS A 108 -33.78 -5.41 4.88
CA HIS A 108 -33.58 -4.66 3.63
C HIS A 108 -32.17 -4.78 3.01
N GLU A 109 -31.31 -5.68 3.49
CA GLU A 109 -30.06 -5.95 2.78
C GLU A 109 -30.33 -6.73 1.49
N ASN A 110 -29.89 -6.19 0.35
CA ASN A 110 -29.92 -6.92 -0.91
C ASN A 110 -29.13 -8.23 -0.76
N PHE A 111 -29.57 -9.29 -1.44
CA PHE A 111 -28.95 -10.63 -1.42
C PHE A 111 -27.42 -10.58 -1.51
N TRP A 112 -26.89 -9.66 -2.33
CA TRP A 112 -25.47 -9.45 -2.52
C TRP A 112 -24.73 -9.02 -1.25
N HIS A 113 -25.31 -8.13 -0.43
CA HIS A 113 -24.69 -7.68 0.81
C HIS A 113 -24.52 -8.83 1.80
N LYS A 114 -25.60 -9.61 2.02
CA LYS A 114 -25.59 -10.80 2.87
C LYS A 114 -24.60 -11.85 2.35
N TYR A 115 -24.59 -12.09 1.04
CA TYR A 115 -23.67 -13.04 0.43
C TYR A 115 -22.19 -12.63 0.60
N ILE A 116 -21.86 -11.35 0.40
CA ILE A 116 -20.50 -10.84 0.61
C ILE A 116 -20.10 -10.93 2.09
N ASN A 117 -21.00 -10.60 3.02
CA ASN A 117 -20.73 -10.76 4.45
C ASN A 117 -20.48 -12.22 4.84
N ASN A 118 -21.26 -13.16 4.31
CA ASN A 118 -21.03 -14.59 4.51
C ASN A 118 -19.65 -15.02 3.98
N LEU A 119 -19.24 -14.54 2.80
CA LEU A 119 -17.88 -14.82 2.31
C LEU A 119 -16.80 -14.24 3.22
N ARG A 120 -16.96 -12.98 3.65
CA ARG A 120 -15.99 -12.28 4.49
C ARG A 120 -15.78 -12.98 5.83
N PHE A 121 -16.87 -13.42 6.45
CA PHE A 121 -16.87 -13.81 7.86
C PHE A 121 -16.99 -15.33 8.08
N GLU A 122 -17.65 -16.06 7.19
CA GLU A 122 -17.77 -17.53 7.28
C GLU A 122 -16.82 -18.26 6.32
N GLY A 123 -16.30 -17.57 5.31
CA GLY A 123 -15.43 -18.15 4.28
C GLY A 123 -13.94 -18.17 4.64
N LEU A 124 -13.11 -18.44 3.63
CA LEU A 124 -11.63 -18.40 3.76
C LEU A 124 -11.09 -17.00 4.09
N TYR A 125 -11.88 -15.96 3.81
CA TYR A 125 -11.49 -14.57 4.01
C TYR A 125 -11.41 -14.19 5.49
N ARG A 126 -11.98 -14.96 6.42
CA ARG A 126 -11.85 -14.71 7.87
C ARG A 126 -10.44 -14.88 8.42
N PHE A 127 -9.54 -15.48 7.64
CA PHE A 127 -8.14 -15.75 8.01
C PHE A 127 -7.15 -14.67 7.53
N GLN A 128 -7.66 -13.46 7.31
CA GLN A 128 -6.90 -12.26 6.92
C GLN A 128 -7.34 -11.08 7.80
N PRO A 129 -6.61 -9.95 7.81
CA PRO A 129 -6.99 -8.79 8.61
C PRO A 129 -8.14 -8.05 7.91
N ILE A 130 -9.38 -8.39 8.29
CA ILE A 130 -10.62 -7.86 7.75
C ILE A 130 -11.64 -7.68 8.88
N GLN A 131 -12.38 -6.56 8.88
CA GLN A 131 -13.55 -6.31 9.74
C GLN A 131 -14.69 -5.77 8.86
N ASP A 132 -15.66 -5.06 9.44
CA ASP A 132 -16.76 -4.42 8.72
C ASP A 132 -16.29 -3.42 7.65
N LEU A 133 -17.23 -2.95 6.82
CA LEU A 133 -16.95 -1.94 5.82
C LEU A 133 -16.45 -0.63 6.45
N GLY A 134 -15.64 0.11 5.72
CA GLY A 134 -14.99 1.32 6.20
C GLY A 134 -13.76 1.04 7.08
N LEU A 135 -13.27 2.10 7.71
CA LEU A 135 -12.07 2.11 8.53
C LEU A 135 -12.41 1.69 9.96
N GLN A 136 -12.07 0.46 10.31
CA GLN A 136 -12.36 -0.16 11.60
C GLN A 136 -11.09 -0.23 12.45
N LYS A 137 -11.13 0.27 13.68
CA LYS A 137 -9.99 0.19 14.59
C LYS A 137 -9.86 -1.26 15.08
N ILE A 138 -8.64 -1.78 15.10
CA ILE A 138 -8.32 -3.05 15.75
C ILE A 138 -7.98 -2.73 17.20
N ASP A 139 -8.76 -3.27 18.13
CA ASP A 139 -8.47 -3.18 19.55
C ASP A 139 -7.55 -4.34 19.96
N LEU A 140 -6.31 -4.02 20.33
CA LEU A 140 -5.30 -5.01 20.71
C LEU A 140 -5.49 -5.54 22.13
N GLU A 141 -6.27 -4.85 22.96
CA GLU A 141 -6.46 -5.16 24.37
C GLU A 141 -7.86 -5.73 24.66
N ASN A 142 -8.73 -5.79 23.65
CA ASN A 142 -10.07 -6.33 23.82
C ASN A 142 -10.02 -7.80 24.25
N LYS A 143 -10.46 -8.04 25.49
CA LYS A 143 -10.59 -9.37 26.11
C LYS A 143 -11.99 -9.97 25.97
N ASN A 144 -12.95 -9.20 25.45
CA ASN A 144 -14.31 -9.70 25.24
C ASN A 144 -14.33 -10.77 24.14
N LYS A 145 -15.40 -11.55 24.10
CA LYS A 145 -15.62 -12.54 23.04
C LYS A 145 -15.66 -11.85 21.67
N LEU A 146 -14.55 -11.91 20.95
CA LEU A 146 -14.42 -11.42 19.59
C LEU A 146 -15.08 -12.41 18.62
N THR A 147 -15.52 -11.89 17.48
CA THR A 147 -15.80 -12.74 16.32
C THR A 147 -14.48 -13.31 15.76
N ASP A 148 -14.53 -14.47 15.09
CA ASP A 148 -13.34 -15.12 14.50
C ASP A 148 -12.47 -14.17 13.65
N TYR A 149 -13.09 -13.28 12.87
CA TYR A 149 -12.38 -12.37 11.97
C TYR A 149 -11.76 -11.17 12.70
N GLN A 150 -12.40 -10.68 13.77
CA GLN A 150 -11.81 -9.68 14.67
C GLN A 150 -10.60 -10.27 15.40
N GLU A 151 -10.72 -11.52 15.87
CA GLU A 151 -9.62 -12.24 16.50
C GLU A 151 -8.44 -12.42 15.52
N CYS A 152 -8.71 -12.78 14.26
CA CYS A 152 -7.68 -12.87 13.23
C CYS A 152 -6.97 -11.52 13.00
N SER A 153 -7.75 -10.44 12.85
CA SER A 153 -7.22 -9.08 12.69
C SER A 153 -6.35 -8.66 13.89
N GLN A 154 -6.80 -8.95 15.11
CA GLN A 154 -6.07 -8.69 16.35
C GLN A 154 -4.76 -9.48 16.42
N LYS A 155 -4.78 -10.79 16.11
CA LYS A 155 -3.59 -11.65 16.06
C LYS A 155 -2.56 -11.14 15.06
N ILE A 156 -2.99 -10.77 13.86
CA ILE A 156 -2.11 -10.21 12.81
C ILE A 156 -1.50 -8.89 13.28
N ALA A 157 -2.31 -7.99 13.85
CA ALA A 157 -1.84 -6.71 14.37
C ALA A 157 -0.85 -6.87 15.54
N ASN A 158 -1.08 -7.82 16.44
CA ASN A 158 -0.15 -8.15 17.53
C ASN A 158 1.19 -8.68 17.02
N VAL A 159 1.17 -9.53 15.98
CA VAL A 159 2.39 -9.97 15.31
C VAL A 159 3.14 -8.78 14.72
N PHE A 160 2.46 -7.91 13.98
CA PHE A 160 3.06 -6.69 13.43
C PHE A 160 3.66 -5.81 14.54
N LEU A 161 2.94 -5.62 15.65
CA LEU A 161 3.42 -4.86 16.80
C LEU A 161 4.72 -5.41 17.36
N SER A 162 4.82 -6.73 17.52
CA SER A 162 6.04 -7.38 18.03
C SER A 162 7.24 -7.13 17.12
N VAL A 163 7.05 -7.22 15.79
CA VAL A 163 8.10 -6.97 14.80
C VAL A 163 8.49 -5.49 14.77
N TYR A 164 7.52 -4.58 14.83
CA TYR A 164 7.78 -3.14 14.86
C TYR A 164 8.51 -2.72 16.13
N LYS A 165 8.07 -3.14 17.33
CA LYS A 165 8.74 -2.79 18.58
C LYS A 165 10.20 -3.27 18.63
N LYS A 166 10.50 -4.41 18.02
CA LYS A 166 11.88 -4.94 17.95
C LYS A 166 12.80 -4.09 17.08
N ASN A 167 12.28 -3.56 15.97
CA ASN A 167 13.10 -2.91 14.94
C ASN A 167 13.02 -1.38 14.93
N ASN A 168 11.92 -0.81 15.42
CA ASN A 168 11.61 0.61 15.38
C ASN A 168 11.34 1.09 16.81
N LYS A 169 12.41 1.43 17.56
CA LYS A 169 12.31 1.87 18.96
C LYS A 169 11.66 3.25 19.17
N ALA A 170 11.10 3.87 18.13
CA ALA A 170 10.91 5.31 18.10
C ALA A 170 9.47 5.75 17.80
N TYR A 171 8.42 5.00 18.18
CA TYR A 171 7.05 5.53 18.13
C TYR A 171 6.42 5.48 19.51
N LYS A 172 5.70 6.56 19.86
CA LYS A 172 4.95 6.69 21.13
C LYS A 172 3.86 5.64 21.22
N ASN A 173 3.05 5.54 20.17
CA ASN A 173 1.91 4.63 20.10
C ASN A 173 1.84 3.96 18.72
N TYR A 174 1.30 2.74 18.73
CA TYR A 174 1.01 1.96 17.53
C TYR A 174 -0.49 1.75 17.44
N ILE A 175 -1.10 2.17 16.33
CA ILE A 175 -2.55 2.15 16.14
C ILE A 175 -2.84 1.33 14.89
N TYR A 176 -3.74 0.37 15.00
CA TYR A 176 -4.05 -0.54 13.91
C TYR A 176 -5.49 -0.38 13.45
N TYR A 177 -5.68 -0.44 12.15
CA TYR A 177 -6.99 -0.42 11.50
C TYR A 177 -7.08 -1.49 10.42
N THR A 178 -8.28 -1.93 10.12
CA THR A 178 -8.62 -2.51 8.81
C THR A 178 -9.43 -1.50 8.01
N PHE A 179 -9.32 -1.54 6.68
CA PHE A 179 -10.28 -0.88 5.80
C PHE A 179 -11.05 -1.94 5.02
N GLY A 180 -12.30 -2.14 5.42
CA GLY A 180 -13.23 -3.02 4.74
C GLY A 180 -13.86 -2.33 3.53
N TRP A 181 -13.95 -3.03 2.41
CA TRP A 181 -14.63 -2.53 1.21
C TRP A 181 -15.43 -3.65 0.55
N SER A 182 -16.26 -3.30 -0.42
CA SER A 182 -17.24 -4.23 -1.02
C SER A 182 -16.60 -5.41 -1.76
N GLY A 183 -15.32 -5.33 -2.10
CA GLY A 183 -14.62 -6.32 -2.92
C GLY A 183 -14.92 -6.21 -4.42
N ARG A 184 -15.84 -5.34 -4.85
CA ARG A 184 -16.25 -5.25 -6.26
C ARG A 184 -15.10 -4.88 -7.18
N LEU A 185 -14.99 -5.57 -8.32
CA LEU A 185 -13.86 -5.42 -9.22
C LEU A 185 -13.97 -4.24 -10.19
N ASP A 186 -15.16 -3.68 -10.38
CA ASP A 186 -15.34 -2.57 -11.29
C ASP A 186 -14.56 -1.31 -10.84
N LYS A 187 -14.11 -0.52 -11.82
CA LYS A 187 -13.18 0.60 -11.61
C LYS A 187 -13.84 1.68 -10.75
N GLU A 188 -15.10 1.95 -11.02
CA GLU A 188 -15.91 2.98 -10.37
C GLU A 188 -16.06 2.68 -8.89
N ARG A 189 -16.43 1.45 -8.50
CA ARG A 189 -16.56 1.05 -7.09
C ARG A 189 -15.22 1.05 -6.35
N ARG A 190 -14.12 0.73 -7.03
CA ARG A 190 -12.77 0.84 -6.43
C ARG A 190 -12.35 2.28 -6.22
N LEU A 191 -12.75 3.19 -7.11
CA LEU A 191 -12.53 4.62 -6.95
C LEU A 191 -13.39 5.18 -5.80
N GLU A 192 -14.68 4.84 -5.77
CA GLU A 192 -15.59 5.20 -4.66
C GLU A 192 -15.06 4.71 -3.31
N SER A 193 -14.62 3.45 -3.24
CA SER A 193 -14.03 2.87 -2.02
C SER A 193 -12.76 3.63 -1.62
N GLY A 194 -11.92 4.03 -2.58
CA GLY A 194 -10.73 4.85 -2.33
C GLY A 194 -11.07 6.26 -1.81
N MET A 195 -12.12 6.88 -2.33
CA MET A 195 -12.62 8.18 -1.84
C MET A 195 -13.16 8.07 -0.41
N GLN A 196 -13.96 7.03 -0.13
CA GLN A 196 -14.46 6.75 1.22
C GLN A 196 -13.30 6.50 2.19
N PHE A 197 -12.31 5.71 1.77
CA PHE A 197 -11.12 5.44 2.57
C PHE A 197 -10.38 6.73 2.91
N TYR A 198 -10.15 7.57 1.91
CA TYR A 198 -9.49 8.86 2.07
C TYR A 198 -10.20 9.76 3.09
N ASP A 199 -11.52 9.92 2.98
CA ASP A 199 -12.26 10.81 3.88
C ASP A 199 -12.26 10.33 5.33
N GLN A 200 -12.38 9.02 5.55
CA GLN A 200 -12.32 8.44 6.89
C GLN A 200 -10.90 8.55 7.47
N LEU A 201 -9.87 8.27 6.67
CA LEU A 201 -8.48 8.37 7.09
C LEU A 201 -8.11 9.81 7.46
N VAL A 202 -8.51 10.80 6.67
CA VAL A 202 -8.27 12.22 6.99
C VAL A 202 -8.93 12.60 8.32
N LYS A 203 -10.15 12.11 8.61
CA LYS A 203 -10.81 12.33 9.90
C LYS A 203 -9.99 11.74 11.06
N VAL A 204 -9.48 10.52 10.90
CA VAL A 204 -8.63 9.86 11.91
C VAL A 204 -7.33 10.63 12.13
N VAL A 205 -6.61 11.00 11.06
CA VAL A 205 -5.36 11.78 11.14
C VAL A 205 -5.61 13.12 11.83
N LYS A 206 -6.67 13.85 11.47
CA LYS A 206 -7.04 15.11 12.13
C LYS A 206 -7.35 14.92 13.62
N LYS A 207 -8.09 13.87 13.98
CA LYS A 207 -8.39 13.56 15.40
C LYS A 207 -7.11 13.30 16.19
N ILE A 208 -6.16 12.57 15.59
CA ILE A 208 -4.87 12.27 16.21
C ILE A 208 -3.99 13.52 16.34
N ARG A 209 -3.91 14.35 15.29
CA ARG A 209 -3.19 15.63 15.35
C ARG A 209 -3.70 16.51 16.48
N LYS A 210 -5.02 16.65 16.64
CA LYS A 210 -5.65 17.48 17.69
C LYS A 210 -5.31 17.03 19.12
N ARG A 211 -5.12 15.72 19.35
CA ARG A 211 -4.75 15.20 20.69
C ARG A 211 -3.25 15.22 20.96
N ASN A 212 -2.42 15.33 19.92
CA ASN A 212 -0.98 15.44 20.06
C ASN A 212 -0.65 16.89 20.44
N LYS A 213 -0.21 17.12 21.68
CA LYS A 213 0.16 18.46 22.19
C LYS A 213 1.21 19.16 21.34
N ASP A 214 2.13 18.39 20.74
CA ASP A 214 3.18 18.91 19.84
C ASP A 214 2.65 19.22 18.42
N GLY A 215 1.36 19.03 18.12
CA GLY A 215 0.76 19.26 16.80
C GLY A 215 1.24 18.29 15.70
N LEU A 216 2.00 17.25 16.07
CA LEU A 216 2.62 16.33 15.13
C LEU A 216 1.61 15.41 14.46
N ASP A 217 1.76 15.29 13.14
CA ASP A 217 1.05 14.29 12.36
C ASP A 217 1.53 12.87 12.68
N PRO A 218 0.60 11.90 12.78
CA PRO A 218 0.97 10.50 12.82
C PRO A 218 1.59 10.07 11.49
N ASP A 219 2.54 9.15 11.55
CA ASP A 219 2.99 8.45 10.35
C ASP A 219 1.93 7.40 9.97
N VAL A 220 1.55 7.34 8.69
CA VAL A 220 0.54 6.39 8.19
C VAL A 220 1.20 5.39 7.25
N GLN A 221 0.98 4.10 7.50
CA GLN A 221 1.38 3.02 6.61
C GLN A 221 0.18 2.15 6.24
N ILE A 222 0.14 1.71 4.98
CA ILE A 222 -0.97 0.95 4.43
C ILE A 222 -0.41 -0.35 3.85
N PHE A 223 -0.95 -1.48 4.31
CA PHE A 223 -0.68 -2.82 3.77
C PHE A 223 -1.92 -3.27 3.00
N ALA A 224 -1.80 -3.36 1.69
CA ALA A 224 -2.93 -3.63 0.81
C ALA A 224 -2.65 -4.87 -0.04
N HIS A 225 -3.59 -5.82 -0.05
CA HIS A 225 -3.46 -7.06 -0.81
C HIS A 225 -4.35 -7.05 -2.05
N SER A 226 -3.88 -7.67 -3.14
CA SER A 226 -4.68 -7.86 -4.36
C SER A 226 -5.28 -6.53 -4.84
N HIS A 227 -6.56 -6.49 -5.22
CA HIS A 227 -7.27 -5.26 -5.60
C HIS A 227 -7.49 -4.26 -4.47
N GLY A 228 -7.34 -4.64 -3.20
CA GLY A 228 -7.24 -3.68 -2.10
C GLY A 228 -6.10 -2.68 -2.32
N GLY A 229 -5.03 -3.12 -3.01
CA GLY A 229 -3.97 -2.24 -3.47
C GLY A 229 -4.45 -1.17 -4.45
N ASN A 230 -5.33 -1.50 -5.38
CA ASN A 230 -5.92 -0.53 -6.31
C ASN A 230 -6.84 0.47 -5.58
N VAL A 231 -7.58 0.02 -4.57
CA VAL A 231 -8.34 0.91 -3.67
C VAL A 231 -7.41 1.88 -2.93
N ALA A 232 -6.30 1.39 -2.39
CA ALA A 232 -5.31 2.23 -1.71
C ALA A 232 -4.62 3.23 -2.66
N LEU A 233 -4.36 2.84 -3.92
CA LEU A 233 -3.83 3.76 -4.95
C LEU A 233 -4.78 4.91 -5.23
N ASN A 234 -6.10 4.69 -5.19
CA ASN A 234 -7.10 5.72 -5.40
C ASN A 234 -7.12 6.83 -4.32
N LEU A 235 -6.41 6.66 -3.19
CA LEU A 235 -6.12 7.77 -2.28
C LEU A 235 -5.41 8.93 -2.98
N ALA A 236 -4.60 8.66 -4.01
CA ALA A 236 -3.96 9.69 -4.82
C ALA A 236 -4.97 10.52 -5.63
N ALA A 237 -5.97 9.86 -6.23
CA ALA A 237 -7.03 10.55 -6.94
C ALA A 237 -7.89 11.38 -5.97
N ALA A 238 -8.16 10.84 -4.78
CA ALA A 238 -8.87 11.53 -3.73
C ALA A 238 -8.10 12.76 -3.20
N GLU A 239 -6.80 12.65 -2.97
CA GLU A 239 -5.95 13.78 -2.56
C GLU A 239 -5.87 14.85 -3.65
N ALA A 240 -5.71 14.47 -4.93
CA ALA A 240 -5.68 15.41 -6.04
C ALA A 240 -6.98 16.25 -6.12
N LYS A 241 -8.12 15.61 -5.84
CA LYS A 241 -9.44 16.26 -5.81
C LYS A 241 -9.64 17.13 -4.56
N ASN A 242 -9.30 16.62 -3.38
CA ASN A 242 -9.72 17.22 -2.11
C ASN A 242 -8.63 18.06 -1.42
N ARG A 243 -7.36 17.91 -1.79
CA ARG A 243 -6.20 18.68 -1.31
C ARG A 243 -6.14 18.84 0.22
N LYS A 244 -6.39 17.75 0.97
CA LYS A 244 -6.37 17.79 2.45
C LYS A 244 -4.97 17.54 3.02
N ASN A 245 -3.95 17.52 2.15
CA ASN A 245 -2.54 17.33 2.48
C ASN A 245 -2.28 16.00 3.21
N LEU A 246 -3.02 14.94 2.86
CA LEU A 246 -2.77 13.61 3.39
C LEU A 246 -1.38 13.13 2.95
N LYS A 247 -0.64 12.51 3.87
CA LYS A 247 0.64 11.87 3.59
C LYS A 247 0.64 10.45 4.11
N ILE A 248 0.98 9.52 3.21
CA ILE A 248 1.20 8.11 3.53
C ILE A 248 2.70 7.88 3.48
N LYS A 249 3.28 7.50 4.62
CA LYS A 249 4.70 7.19 4.76
C LYS A 249 5.06 6.03 3.85
N ASP A 250 4.39 4.89 4.05
CA ASP A 250 4.66 3.65 3.32
C ASP A 250 3.35 3.05 2.78
N LEU A 251 3.27 2.90 1.45
CA LEU A 251 2.25 2.07 0.81
C LEU A 251 2.87 0.73 0.40
N VAL A 252 2.37 -0.35 0.97
CA VAL A 252 2.82 -1.72 0.72
C VAL A 252 1.74 -2.47 -0.06
N LEU A 253 2.05 -2.80 -1.31
CA LEU A 253 1.19 -3.54 -2.22
C LEU A 253 1.63 -5.01 -2.26
N LEU A 254 0.76 -5.94 -1.91
CA LEU A 254 1.04 -7.38 -1.83
C LEU A 254 0.20 -8.12 -2.86
N GLY A 255 0.84 -8.68 -3.89
CA GLY A 255 0.11 -9.40 -4.93
C GLY A 255 -0.90 -8.51 -5.67
N THR A 256 -0.71 -7.18 -5.67
CA THR A 256 -1.62 -6.26 -6.34
C THR A 256 -1.45 -6.36 -7.85
N PRO A 257 -2.51 -6.60 -8.63
CA PRO A 257 -2.43 -6.50 -10.08
C PRO A 257 -2.19 -5.05 -10.47
N VAL A 258 -1.13 -4.79 -11.25
CA VAL A 258 -0.83 -3.45 -11.75
C VAL A 258 -1.64 -3.20 -13.01
N GLN A 259 -2.49 -2.18 -12.95
CA GLN A 259 -3.48 -1.87 -13.97
C GLN A 259 -3.13 -0.58 -14.69
N THR A 260 -3.60 -0.43 -15.92
CA THR A 260 -3.28 0.76 -16.74
C THR A 260 -3.87 2.03 -16.11
N GLU A 261 -5.06 1.92 -15.54
CA GLU A 261 -5.81 3.02 -14.93
C GLU A 261 -5.23 3.52 -13.61
N THR A 262 -4.54 2.67 -12.83
CA THR A 262 -3.99 3.05 -11.52
C THR A 262 -2.47 3.21 -11.53
N LYS A 263 -1.75 2.76 -12.57
CA LYS A 263 -0.27 2.78 -12.59
C LYS A 263 0.32 4.17 -12.32
N GLY A 264 -0.28 5.21 -12.88
CA GLY A 264 0.21 6.59 -12.76
C GLY A 264 0.04 7.18 -11.35
N LEU A 265 -0.91 6.65 -10.58
CA LEU A 265 -1.21 7.12 -9.22
C LEU A 265 -0.03 6.88 -8.26
N ILE A 266 0.86 5.93 -8.59
CA ILE A 266 2.04 5.64 -7.79
C ILE A 266 3.03 6.79 -7.70
N SER A 267 3.02 7.70 -8.69
CA SER A 267 3.87 8.88 -8.70
C SER A 267 3.35 10.02 -7.81
N SER A 268 2.08 9.96 -7.37
CA SER A 268 1.43 11.02 -6.59
C SER A 268 2.16 11.35 -5.28
N GLY A 269 2.29 12.64 -4.97
CA GLY A 269 2.93 13.15 -3.75
C GLY A 269 2.23 12.79 -2.43
N VAL A 270 1.08 12.09 -2.48
CA VAL A 270 0.43 11.51 -1.30
C VAL A 270 1.27 10.37 -0.70
N PHE A 271 1.98 9.60 -1.53
CA PHE A 271 2.82 8.49 -1.11
C PHE A 271 4.28 8.92 -1.03
N SER A 272 4.89 8.80 0.15
CA SER A 272 6.33 9.07 0.34
C SER A 272 7.17 7.92 -0.19
N LYS A 273 6.79 6.68 0.10
CA LYS A 273 7.45 5.45 -0.37
C LYS A 273 6.41 4.40 -0.74
N VAL A 274 6.72 3.59 -1.76
CA VAL A 274 5.89 2.48 -2.21
C VAL A 274 6.73 1.22 -2.32
N TYR A 275 6.25 0.14 -1.73
CA TYR A 275 6.80 -1.20 -1.92
C TYR A 275 5.77 -2.07 -2.63
N SER A 276 6.15 -2.67 -3.76
CA SER A 276 5.30 -3.59 -4.52
C SER A 276 5.88 -4.99 -4.46
N PHE A 277 5.32 -5.81 -3.58
CA PHE A 277 5.67 -7.20 -3.39
C PHE A 277 4.89 -8.08 -4.36
N TYR A 278 5.60 -8.90 -5.13
CA TYR A 278 5.02 -9.82 -6.10
C TYR A 278 5.72 -11.17 -6.08
N SER A 279 5.04 -12.20 -6.61
CA SER A 279 5.61 -13.53 -6.76
C SER A 279 5.41 -14.03 -8.19
N LYS A 280 6.39 -14.78 -8.71
CA LYS A 280 6.25 -15.47 -10.00
C LYS A 280 5.25 -16.64 -9.95
N GLY A 281 4.79 -17.05 -8.76
CA GLY A 281 3.77 -18.07 -8.55
C GLY A 281 2.37 -17.50 -8.25
N ASP A 282 2.22 -16.18 -8.30
CA ASP A 282 0.94 -15.49 -8.16
C ASP A 282 0.37 -15.22 -9.55
N ASP A 283 -0.55 -16.08 -10.01
CA ASP A 283 -1.20 -15.96 -11.32
C ASP A 283 -2.40 -15.01 -11.32
N VAL A 284 -2.98 -14.72 -10.14
CA VAL A 284 -4.08 -13.77 -9.99
C VAL A 284 -3.66 -12.35 -10.41
N GLN A 285 -2.40 -11.99 -10.18
CA GLN A 285 -1.82 -10.72 -10.66
C GLN A 285 -1.73 -10.57 -12.20
N ILE A 286 -2.01 -11.61 -12.98
CA ILE A 286 -2.02 -11.56 -14.44
C ILE A 286 -3.42 -11.83 -14.97
N ILE A 287 -4.11 -12.80 -14.38
CA ILE A 287 -5.47 -13.24 -14.71
C ILE A 287 -6.45 -12.21 -14.12
N ASP A 288 -6.45 -11.02 -14.70
CA ASP A 288 -7.30 -9.89 -14.32
C ASP A 288 -8.22 -9.50 -15.48
N PHE A 289 -8.94 -10.50 -15.98
CA PHE A 289 -9.86 -10.37 -17.10
C PHE A 289 -11.11 -9.56 -16.74
N VAL A 290 -11.48 -9.53 -15.46
CA VAL A 290 -12.77 -8.98 -15.01
C VAL A 290 -12.67 -7.53 -14.54
N SER A 291 -11.49 -7.05 -14.11
CA SER A 291 -11.42 -5.75 -13.42
C SER A 291 -10.72 -4.63 -14.20
N THR A 292 -10.13 -4.91 -15.36
CA THR A 292 -9.41 -3.92 -16.16
C THR A 292 -10.06 -3.66 -17.51
N GLN A 293 -9.97 -2.43 -17.99
CA GLN A 293 -10.46 -2.04 -19.33
C GLN A 293 -9.74 -2.77 -20.47
N LYS A 294 -8.52 -3.28 -20.22
CA LYS A 294 -7.72 -4.01 -21.21
C LYS A 294 -7.75 -5.53 -21.02
N HIS A 295 -8.53 -6.03 -20.06
CA HIS A 295 -8.60 -7.45 -19.68
C HIS A 295 -7.24 -8.11 -19.37
N HIS A 296 -6.23 -7.32 -19.03
CA HIS A 296 -4.92 -7.81 -18.61
C HIS A 296 -4.28 -6.86 -17.61
N SER A 297 -3.66 -7.43 -16.59
CA SER A 297 -2.81 -6.72 -15.64
C SER A 297 -1.40 -7.30 -15.67
N ARG A 298 -0.47 -6.67 -14.93
CA ARG A 298 0.90 -7.16 -14.78
C ARG A 298 1.27 -7.26 -13.30
N ARG A 299 2.26 -8.11 -13.02
CA ARG A 299 2.87 -8.24 -11.68
C ARG A 299 3.72 -7.04 -11.26
N THR A 300 4.18 -6.25 -12.24
CA THR A 300 5.21 -5.21 -12.04
C THR A 300 4.87 -3.98 -12.85
N PHE A 301 5.09 -2.79 -12.28
CA PHE A 301 4.90 -1.50 -12.92
C PHE A 301 5.79 -1.31 -14.15
N ARG A 302 6.99 -1.91 -14.17
CA ARG A 302 7.91 -1.85 -15.32
C ARG A 302 7.31 -2.42 -16.62
N LYS A 303 6.31 -3.31 -16.51
CA LYS A 303 5.72 -4.02 -17.66
C LYS A 303 4.41 -3.43 -18.16
N VAL A 304 3.93 -2.33 -17.55
CA VAL A 304 2.63 -1.72 -17.90
C VAL A 304 2.86 -0.47 -18.75
N GLY A 305 2.94 -0.64 -20.06
CA GLY A 305 3.13 0.43 -21.05
C GLY A 305 4.59 0.76 -21.34
N GLU A 306 4.82 1.45 -22.46
CA GLU A 306 6.14 1.85 -22.94
C GLU A 306 6.72 2.99 -22.10
N GLN A 307 8.00 2.86 -21.74
CA GLN A 307 8.94 3.91 -21.31
C GLN A 307 8.43 4.98 -20.32
N VAL A 308 7.97 4.59 -19.14
CA VAL A 308 7.90 5.53 -18.00
C VAL A 308 9.03 5.18 -17.03
N GLU A 309 9.97 6.11 -16.83
CA GLU A 309 10.93 6.02 -15.74
C GLU A 309 10.15 5.79 -14.44
N LEU A 310 10.42 4.67 -13.76
CA LEU A 310 9.72 4.36 -12.53
C LEU A 310 10.09 5.40 -11.48
N PRO A 311 9.13 5.90 -10.70
CA PRO A 311 9.44 6.91 -9.70
C PRO A 311 10.40 6.33 -8.66
N LYS A 312 11.44 7.07 -8.28
CA LYS A 312 12.51 6.64 -7.34
C LYS A 312 12.00 6.16 -5.97
N LYS A 313 10.76 6.47 -5.64
CA LYS A 313 10.10 6.03 -4.40
C LYS A 313 9.46 4.65 -4.49
N LEU A 314 9.38 4.06 -5.68
CA LEU A 314 8.85 2.73 -5.92
C LEU A 314 9.95 1.68 -5.84
N VAL A 315 9.78 0.70 -4.94
CA VAL A 315 10.63 -0.48 -4.81
C VAL A 315 9.80 -1.70 -5.15
N GLN A 316 10.19 -2.45 -6.18
CA GLN A 316 9.52 -3.69 -6.57
C GLN A 316 10.27 -4.90 -6.02
N VAL A 317 9.58 -5.71 -5.21
CA VAL A 317 10.19 -6.81 -4.46
C VAL A 317 9.63 -8.15 -4.94
N GLN A 318 10.45 -8.92 -5.66
CA GLN A 318 10.11 -10.29 -6.01
C GLN A 318 10.37 -11.22 -4.82
N VAL A 319 9.33 -11.91 -4.33
CA VAL A 319 9.46 -12.85 -3.22
C VAL A 319 9.58 -14.30 -3.70
N LYS A 320 10.43 -15.06 -3.02
CA LYS A 320 10.53 -16.52 -3.08
C LYS A 320 10.67 -17.10 -1.67
N CYS A 321 10.24 -18.34 -1.50
CA CYS A 321 10.35 -19.09 -0.26
C CYS A 321 11.08 -20.40 -0.56
N ASP A 322 12.36 -20.48 -0.22
CA ASP A 322 13.26 -21.54 -0.67
C ASP A 322 13.23 -21.73 -2.20
N LYS A 323 12.83 -22.91 -2.67
CA LYS A 323 12.67 -23.24 -4.09
C LYS A 323 11.26 -22.87 -4.61
N LEU A 324 10.33 -22.58 -3.71
CA LEU A 324 8.93 -22.31 -4.05
C LEU A 324 8.69 -20.81 -4.29
N LYS A 325 7.69 -20.54 -5.11
CA LYS A 325 7.18 -19.19 -5.38
C LYS A 325 5.82 -19.09 -4.69
N PRO A 326 5.62 -18.17 -3.74
CA PRO A 326 4.32 -18.00 -3.08
C PRO A 326 3.18 -17.79 -4.08
N ARG A 327 2.01 -18.37 -3.81
CA ARG A 327 0.74 -18.14 -4.50
C ARG A 327 0.06 -16.90 -3.94
N HIS A 328 -0.99 -16.43 -4.60
CA HIS A 328 -1.72 -15.22 -4.23
C HIS A 328 -2.18 -15.20 -2.76
N SER A 329 -2.76 -16.32 -2.29
CA SER A 329 -3.23 -16.47 -0.91
C SER A 329 -2.07 -16.49 0.09
N GLU A 330 -0.94 -17.11 -0.26
CA GLU A 330 0.23 -17.25 0.63
C GLU A 330 0.98 -15.92 0.85
N LEU A 331 0.63 -14.87 0.08
CA LEU A 331 1.11 -13.52 0.34
C LEU A 331 0.41 -12.83 1.53
N TRP A 332 -0.79 -13.27 1.91
CA TRP A 332 -1.66 -12.50 2.81
C TRP A 332 -2.50 -13.32 3.80
N ILE A 333 -3.02 -14.47 3.38
CA ILE A 333 -3.92 -15.31 4.15
C ILE A 333 -3.10 -16.30 4.98
N THR A 334 -3.41 -16.39 6.26
CA THR A 334 -2.78 -17.36 7.18
C THR A 334 -3.19 -18.80 6.84
N LYS A 335 -2.26 -19.75 7.07
CA LYS A 335 -2.59 -21.17 6.98
C LYS A 335 -3.46 -21.55 8.17
N THR A 336 -4.58 -22.21 7.89
CA THR A 336 -5.42 -22.88 8.88
C THR A 336 -5.83 -24.25 8.35
N ARG A 337 -6.41 -25.12 9.20
CA ARG A 337 -6.96 -26.41 8.75
C ARG A 337 -8.03 -26.23 7.64
N ALA A 338 -8.73 -25.11 7.63
CA ALA A 338 -9.75 -24.81 6.63
C ALA A 338 -9.16 -24.25 5.32
N ASN A 339 -7.94 -23.70 5.32
CA ASN A 339 -7.32 -23.10 4.15
C ASN A 339 -6.43 -24.11 3.40
N LEU A 340 -7.06 -25.03 2.66
CA LEU A 340 -6.37 -26.05 1.86
C LEU A 340 -5.56 -25.47 0.68
N MET A 341 -5.78 -24.20 0.32
CA MET A 341 -5.02 -23.54 -0.75
C MET A 341 -3.61 -23.14 -0.32
N TYR A 342 -3.35 -23.07 0.99
CA TYR A 342 -2.03 -22.74 1.54
C TYR A 342 -1.15 -24.00 1.56
N ARG A 343 0.04 -23.96 0.96
CA ARG A 343 0.92 -25.13 0.88
C ARG A 343 1.81 -25.28 2.12
N ASP A 344 1.78 -26.46 2.72
CA ASP A 344 2.52 -26.81 3.93
C ASP A 344 4.04 -26.80 3.77
N ARG A 345 4.49 -27.13 2.56
CA ARG A 345 5.91 -27.17 2.19
C ARG A 345 6.55 -25.78 2.03
N LEU A 346 5.81 -24.69 2.21
CA LEU A 346 6.40 -23.36 2.23
C LEU A 346 7.25 -23.17 3.49
N SER A 347 8.45 -22.64 3.30
CA SER A 347 9.37 -22.31 4.39
C SER A 347 8.82 -21.34 5.42
N ILE A 348 7.81 -20.56 5.03
CA ILE A 348 7.14 -19.55 5.85
C ILE A 348 5.88 -20.06 6.54
N ALA A 349 5.39 -21.27 6.20
CA ALA A 349 4.20 -21.85 6.82
C ALA A 349 4.35 -21.91 8.35
N PRO A 350 3.27 -21.65 9.12
CA PRO A 350 1.90 -21.35 8.67
C PRO A 350 1.65 -19.87 8.29
N TYR A 351 2.68 -19.01 8.31
CA TYR A 351 2.53 -17.57 8.20
C TYR A 351 2.65 -17.06 6.76
N PRO A 352 1.82 -16.09 6.34
CA PRO A 352 1.91 -15.50 5.01
C PRO A 352 3.15 -14.61 4.88
N VAL A 353 3.52 -14.27 3.64
CA VAL A 353 4.64 -13.35 3.35
C VAL A 353 4.47 -12.01 4.07
N SER A 354 3.23 -11.50 4.20
CA SER A 354 2.93 -10.21 4.85
C SER A 354 3.52 -10.07 6.25
N PHE A 355 3.70 -11.17 7.00
CA PHE A 355 4.27 -11.14 8.36
C PHE A 355 5.76 -10.80 8.36
N TYR A 356 6.46 -11.06 7.26
CA TYR A 356 7.89 -10.81 7.09
C TYR A 356 8.17 -9.44 6.47
N VAL A 357 7.13 -8.76 5.95
CA VAL A 357 7.31 -7.52 5.19
C VAL A 357 7.92 -6.39 6.02
N PRO A 358 7.53 -6.14 7.29
CA PRO A 358 8.16 -5.09 8.08
C PRO A 358 9.68 -5.29 8.23
N ASP A 359 10.14 -6.51 8.52
CA ASP A 359 11.56 -6.84 8.60
C ASP A 359 12.27 -6.64 7.25
N ILE A 360 11.64 -7.11 6.16
CA ILE A 360 12.19 -6.95 4.81
C ILE A 360 12.34 -5.46 4.47
N ILE A 361 11.32 -4.63 4.74
CA ILE A 361 11.36 -3.19 4.50
C ILE A 361 12.49 -2.54 5.30
N ASN A 362 12.63 -2.88 6.59
CA ASN A 362 13.72 -2.36 7.42
C ASN A 362 15.10 -2.71 6.84
N LEU A 363 15.28 -3.94 6.34
CA LEU A 363 16.52 -4.36 5.68
C LEU A 363 16.75 -3.60 4.35
N ILE A 364 15.70 -3.37 3.57
CA ILE A 364 15.77 -2.59 2.33
C ILE A 364 16.21 -1.16 2.62
N GLU A 365 15.55 -0.48 3.57
CA GLU A 365 15.88 0.90 3.92
C GLU A 365 17.26 1.04 4.55
N LYS A 366 17.75 0.00 5.24
CA LYS A 366 19.10 0.02 5.82
C LYS A 366 20.20 -0.19 4.77
N TYR A 367 19.99 -1.07 3.79
CA TYR A 367 21.08 -1.56 2.94
C TYR A 367 20.89 -1.40 1.43
N PHE A 368 19.70 -1.05 0.96
CA PHE A 368 19.29 -1.02 -0.45
C PHE A 368 18.52 0.27 -0.79
N LYS A 369 18.92 1.41 -0.22
CA LYS A 369 18.21 2.71 -0.32
C LYS A 369 17.96 3.19 -1.76
N ASN A 370 18.87 2.84 -2.68
CA ASN A 370 18.83 3.29 -4.07
C ASN A 370 18.25 2.23 -5.03
N SER A 371 17.82 1.09 -4.51
CA SER A 371 17.36 -0.04 -5.31
C SER A 371 15.86 0.06 -5.60
N ASN A 372 15.49 0.00 -6.88
CA ASN A 372 14.08 0.00 -7.31
C ASN A 372 13.55 -1.40 -7.66
N SER A 373 14.43 -2.41 -7.74
CA SER A 373 14.05 -3.78 -8.02
C SER A 373 14.89 -4.75 -7.21
N LEU A 374 14.23 -5.54 -6.37
CA LEU A 374 14.87 -6.45 -5.44
C LEU A 374 14.28 -7.85 -5.54
N LYS A 375 15.09 -8.85 -5.22
CA LYS A 375 14.68 -10.23 -5.04
C LYS A 375 14.94 -10.66 -3.60
N VAL A 376 13.88 -11.09 -2.94
CA VAL A 376 13.90 -11.60 -1.58
C VAL A 376 13.67 -13.11 -1.60
N ASN A 377 14.54 -13.84 -0.91
CA ASN A 377 14.37 -15.26 -0.68
C ASN A 377 14.30 -15.54 0.82
N ILE A 378 13.19 -16.11 1.27
CA ILE A 378 12.95 -16.50 2.66
C ILE A 378 13.19 -17.99 2.78
N ARG A 379 14.22 -18.38 3.53
CA ARG A 379 14.61 -19.78 3.72
C ARG A 379 14.36 -20.25 5.14
N LYS A 380 14.10 -21.54 5.32
CA LYS A 380 14.13 -22.15 6.66
C LYS A 380 15.59 -22.12 7.16
N GLY A 381 15.80 -21.52 8.32
CA GLY A 381 17.08 -21.56 9.03
C GLY A 381 17.07 -22.63 10.13
N GLU A 382 18.16 -22.70 10.88
CA GLU A 382 18.28 -23.56 12.07
C GLU A 382 17.43 -23.02 13.23
N LYS A 383 16.99 -23.91 14.14
CA LYS A 383 16.35 -23.54 15.43
C LYS A 383 15.23 -22.50 15.30
N ASN A 384 14.30 -22.69 14.35
CA ASN A 384 13.16 -21.81 14.05
C ASN A 384 13.52 -20.42 13.48
N LEU A 385 14.79 -20.15 13.17
CA LEU A 385 15.18 -18.94 12.46
C LEU A 385 14.73 -19.00 10.99
N LYS A 386 14.53 -17.83 10.38
CA LYS A 386 14.34 -17.69 8.93
C LYS A 386 15.49 -16.89 8.36
N ASN A 387 16.11 -17.42 7.31
CA ASN A 387 17.21 -16.73 6.65
C ASN A 387 16.62 -15.94 5.48
N ILE A 388 16.65 -14.61 5.57
CA ILE A 388 16.23 -13.71 4.50
C ILE A 388 17.46 -13.27 3.71
N THR A 389 17.50 -13.65 2.44
CA THR A 389 18.48 -13.14 1.48
C THR A 389 17.83 -12.08 0.61
N ILE A 390 18.42 -10.90 0.53
CA ILE A 390 18.01 -9.82 -0.37
C ILE A 390 19.11 -9.62 -1.41
N LYS A 391 18.73 -9.62 -2.68
CA LYS A 391 19.62 -9.35 -3.81
C LYS A 391 19.01 -8.26 -4.68
N ASP A 392 19.81 -7.28 -5.07
CA ASP A 392 19.42 -6.32 -6.10
C ASP A 392 19.38 -6.99 -7.49
N PHE A 393 18.45 -6.58 -8.35
CA PHE A 393 18.43 -7.04 -9.74
C PHE A 393 19.43 -6.28 -10.61
N ASP A 394 19.59 -4.99 -10.34
CA ASP A 394 20.40 -4.08 -11.16
C ASP A 394 21.87 -4.07 -10.67
N ASP A 395 22.12 -4.58 -9.46
CA ASP A 395 23.44 -4.65 -8.83
C ASP A 395 23.77 -6.09 -8.38
N ARG A 396 25.06 -6.47 -8.42
CA ARG A 396 25.53 -7.75 -7.86
C ARG A 396 25.46 -7.79 -6.33
N ASN A 397 25.18 -6.65 -5.69
CA ASN A 397 24.98 -6.54 -4.25
C ASN A 397 23.95 -7.55 -3.71
N LYS A 398 24.45 -8.43 -2.85
CA LYS A 398 23.70 -9.51 -2.18
C LYS A 398 24.00 -9.48 -0.70
N LYS A 399 22.96 -9.50 0.14
CA LYS A 399 23.12 -9.60 1.59
C LYS A 399 22.17 -10.66 2.16
N THR A 400 22.66 -11.39 3.16
CA THR A 400 21.90 -12.44 3.85
C THR A 400 21.78 -12.08 5.32
N TYR A 401 20.58 -12.26 5.88
CA TYR A 401 20.26 -11.94 7.26
C TYR A 401 19.51 -13.09 7.90
N ASN A 402 19.81 -13.36 9.16
CA ASN A 402 19.07 -14.32 9.97
C ASN A 402 18.03 -13.55 10.78
N LEU A 403 16.76 -13.84 10.54
CA LEU A 403 15.65 -13.28 11.32
C LEU A 403 15.15 -14.32 12.32
N LYS A 404 15.17 -13.92 13.59
CA LYS A 404 14.44 -14.62 14.64
C LYS A 404 12.99 -14.13 14.62
N MET A 405 12.09 -15.02 14.26
CA MET A 405 10.66 -14.74 14.32
C MET A 405 10.21 -14.60 15.77
N PRO A 406 9.24 -13.72 16.05
CA PRO A 406 8.77 -13.48 17.42
C PRO A 406 7.81 -14.57 17.94
N PHE A 407 7.57 -15.65 17.19
CA PHE A 407 6.58 -16.68 17.49
C PHE A 407 7.13 -18.08 17.23
#